data_AF-A0A3B8IM45-F1
#
_entry.id   AF-A0A3B8IM45-F1
#
_cell.length_a   1.000
_cell.length_b   1.000
_cell.length_c   1.000
_cell.angle_alpha   90.00
_cell.angle_beta   90.00
_cell.angle_gamma   90.00
#
_symmetry.space_group_name_H-M   'P 1'
#
loop_
_entity.id
_entity.type
_entity.pdbx_description
1 polymer ?
#
loop_
_entity_poly.entity_id
_entity_poly.type
_entity_poly.pdbx_seq_one_letter_code
_entity_poly.pdbx_strand_id
1 'polypeptide(L)'
;VEGKALPAGRYGFHIIPTDNRYRLLFVQPADQWGSYYLDLEQDVVLEVTVQGTETEFSEKLDYEFDYAAEDALVIALEWADRRVPFRVSVDLEETVMASFRSELRGLNTYRWQAWNDAARWCLNHDTHLEEALTFANRSIEGGYNGFAANKNANNMGTKMELLVALERTEEALTLVNEFAYLEYSPYDAAQLIETLLRMQQVEKAAEFTQRAMKKHPNEWVLELRLGQTQYLQGNARRAVKTMQGVLDIVPLGFRSRLEEVIAQMEAGDYRLPALN
;
A
#
# COMPACT_ATOMS: atom_id res chain seq x y z
N VAL A 1 -19.75 -8.54 -8.33
CA VAL A 1 -20.60 -7.66 -9.17
C VAL A 1 -21.84 -7.28 -8.38
N GLU A 2 -22.07 -5.99 -8.11
CA GLU A 2 -23.20 -5.52 -7.27
C GLU A 2 -23.31 -6.28 -5.94
N GLY A 3 -22.17 -6.50 -5.28
CA GLY A 3 -22.08 -7.27 -4.02
C GLY A 3 -22.29 -8.78 -4.15
N LYS A 4 -22.59 -9.32 -5.35
CA LYS A 4 -22.72 -10.75 -5.59
C LYS A 4 -21.43 -11.36 -6.14
N ALA A 5 -21.09 -12.55 -5.65
CA ALA A 5 -19.92 -13.28 -6.10
C ALA A 5 -20.07 -13.77 -7.55
N LEU A 6 -19.01 -13.60 -8.33
CA LEU A 6 -18.85 -14.17 -9.67
C LEU A 6 -17.43 -14.72 -9.74
N PRO A 7 -17.22 -16.03 -9.98
CA PRO A 7 -15.88 -16.58 -10.14
C PRO A 7 -15.11 -15.88 -11.27
N ALA A 8 -13.78 -15.79 -11.17
CA ALA A 8 -12.97 -15.27 -12.27
C ALA A 8 -13.15 -16.15 -13.52
N GLY A 9 -13.38 -15.53 -14.67
CA GLY A 9 -13.64 -16.27 -15.91
C GLY A 9 -14.13 -15.39 -17.05
N ARG A 10 -14.41 -16.04 -18.17
CA ARG A 10 -15.05 -15.42 -19.34
C ARG A 10 -16.54 -15.77 -19.31
N TYR A 11 -17.38 -14.77 -19.49
CA TYR A 11 -18.84 -14.89 -19.45
C TYR A 11 -19.44 -14.23 -20.69
N GLY A 12 -20.54 -14.80 -21.18
CA GLY A 12 -21.44 -14.06 -22.05
C GLY A 12 -22.15 -13.00 -21.21
N PHE A 13 -22.39 -11.83 -21.78
CA PHE A 13 -23.02 -10.71 -21.07
C PHE A 13 -24.28 -10.28 -21.80
N HIS A 14 -25.43 -10.43 -21.14
CA HIS A 14 -26.74 -10.11 -21.68
C HIS A 14 -27.48 -9.14 -20.76
N ILE A 15 -28.29 -8.27 -21.36
CA ILE A 15 -29.07 -7.28 -20.62
C ILE A 15 -30.54 -7.43 -21.02
N ILE A 16 -31.42 -7.60 -20.03
CA ILE A 16 -32.87 -7.54 -20.21
C ILE A 16 -33.38 -6.22 -19.62
N PRO A 17 -33.78 -5.25 -20.45
CA PRO A 17 -34.36 -3.99 -19.97
C PRO A 17 -35.85 -4.16 -19.61
N THR A 18 -36.26 -3.54 -18.51
CA THR A 18 -37.65 -3.40 -18.05
C THR A 18 -37.83 -1.97 -17.54
N ASP A 19 -38.35 -1.08 -18.38
CA ASP A 19 -38.37 0.37 -18.14
C ASP A 19 -36.94 0.90 -17.85
N ASN A 20 -36.73 1.59 -16.72
CA ASN A 20 -35.41 2.05 -16.29
C ASN A 20 -34.64 1.03 -15.42
N ARG A 21 -35.09 -0.23 -15.36
CA ARG A 21 -34.40 -1.31 -14.65
C ARG A 21 -33.77 -2.29 -15.63
N TYR A 22 -32.55 -2.71 -15.34
CA TYR A 22 -31.78 -3.58 -16.23
C TYR A 22 -31.34 -4.81 -15.46
N ARG A 23 -31.77 -5.98 -15.93
CA ARG A 23 -31.25 -7.28 -15.45
C ARG A 23 -30.00 -7.60 -16.25
N LEU A 24 -28.86 -7.61 -15.59
CA LEU A 24 -27.57 -7.96 -16.16
C LEU A 24 -27.31 -9.44 -15.88
N LEU A 25 -27.07 -10.21 -16.94
CA LEU A 25 -26.89 -11.64 -16.90
C LEU A 25 -25.46 -11.98 -17.33
N PHE A 26 -24.76 -12.73 -16.48
CA PHE A 26 -23.47 -13.35 -16.78
C PHE A 26 -23.71 -14.82 -17.01
N VAL A 27 -23.35 -15.32 -18.21
CA VAL A 27 -23.77 -16.64 -18.67
C VAL A 27 -22.59 -17.51 -19.09
N GLN A 28 -22.77 -18.83 -19.00
CA GLN A 28 -21.88 -19.84 -19.57
C GLN A 28 -22.70 -20.85 -20.40
N PRO A 29 -22.19 -21.29 -21.58
CA PRO A 29 -20.91 -20.93 -22.19
C PRO A 29 -20.87 -19.48 -22.70
N ALA A 30 -19.67 -18.89 -22.78
CA ALA A 30 -19.49 -17.46 -23.05
C ALA A 30 -19.48 -17.09 -24.55
N ASP A 31 -19.51 -18.08 -25.44
CA ASP A 31 -19.32 -17.96 -26.88
C ASP A 31 -20.60 -18.24 -27.69
N GLN A 32 -21.76 -18.01 -27.08
CA GLN A 32 -23.06 -18.10 -27.76
C GLN A 32 -23.24 -16.97 -28.79
N TRP A 33 -23.96 -17.26 -29.89
CA TRP A 33 -24.31 -16.27 -30.91
C TRP A 33 -25.47 -15.39 -30.45
N GLY A 34 -25.19 -14.42 -29.58
CA GLY A 34 -26.20 -13.53 -29.00
C GLY A 34 -27.25 -14.27 -28.16
N SER A 35 -28.40 -13.63 -27.89
CA SER A 35 -29.44 -14.18 -27.00
C SER A 35 -30.35 -15.24 -27.63
N TYR A 36 -30.11 -15.67 -28.88
CA TYR A 36 -31.01 -16.58 -29.61
C TYR A 36 -31.11 -17.98 -29.00
N TYR A 37 -30.04 -18.41 -28.32
CA TYR A 37 -29.93 -19.74 -27.72
C TYR A 37 -29.81 -19.70 -26.20
N LEU A 38 -30.00 -18.52 -25.60
CA LEU A 38 -29.87 -18.32 -24.17
C LEU A 38 -30.97 -19.06 -23.42
N ASP A 39 -30.60 -20.07 -22.64
CA ASP A 39 -31.47 -20.70 -21.66
C ASP A 39 -31.24 -20.03 -20.29
N LEU A 40 -32.24 -19.27 -19.83
CA LEU A 40 -32.12 -18.51 -18.58
C LEU A 40 -31.94 -19.40 -17.34
N GLU A 41 -32.44 -20.64 -17.37
CA GLU A 41 -32.35 -21.56 -16.24
C GLU A 41 -31.02 -22.31 -16.21
N GLN A 42 -30.48 -22.64 -17.39
CA GLN A 42 -29.27 -23.46 -17.51
C GLN A 42 -27.99 -22.62 -17.63
N ASP A 43 -28.04 -21.49 -18.33
CA ASP A 43 -26.83 -20.77 -18.76
C ASP A 43 -26.46 -19.63 -17.79
N VAL A 44 -27.42 -19.07 -17.04
CA VAL A 44 -27.18 -17.89 -16.18
C VAL A 44 -26.43 -18.29 -14.92
N VAL A 45 -25.19 -17.83 -14.79
CA VAL A 45 -24.33 -18.05 -13.62
C VAL A 45 -24.55 -16.96 -12.57
N LEU A 46 -24.80 -15.72 -13.01
CA LEU A 46 -25.13 -14.62 -12.13
C LEU A 46 -26.13 -13.67 -12.79
N GLU A 47 -27.12 -13.26 -12.01
CA GLU A 47 -28.03 -12.19 -12.34
C GLU A 47 -27.98 -11.07 -11.28
N VAL A 48 -27.85 -9.84 -11.75
CA VAL A 48 -27.97 -8.62 -10.93
C VAL A 48 -28.97 -7.67 -11.59
N THR A 49 -29.66 -6.86 -10.79
CA THR A 49 -30.56 -5.82 -11.31
C THR A 49 -30.04 -4.46 -10.89
N VAL A 50 -29.90 -3.56 -11.86
CA VAL A 50 -29.44 -2.19 -11.63
C VAL A 50 -30.45 -1.18 -12.18
N GLN A 51 -30.34 0.05 -11.71
CA GLN A 51 -31.13 1.18 -12.21
C GLN A 51 -30.33 1.95 -13.25
N GLY A 52 -30.99 2.33 -14.35
CA GLY A 52 -30.41 3.21 -15.35
C GLY A 52 -30.38 4.66 -14.89
N THR A 53 -29.54 5.44 -15.56
CA THR A 53 -29.43 6.89 -15.46
C THR A 53 -29.46 7.49 -16.86
N GLU A 54 -29.77 8.78 -16.98
CA GLU A 54 -29.70 9.47 -18.27
C GLU A 54 -28.26 9.91 -18.56
N THR A 55 -27.89 9.94 -19.84
CA THR A 55 -26.59 10.43 -20.33
C THR A 55 -26.79 11.20 -21.64
N GLU A 56 -25.73 11.82 -22.15
CA GLU A 56 -25.80 12.53 -23.45
C GLU A 56 -26.15 11.55 -24.58
N PHE A 57 -26.98 12.01 -25.52
CA PHE A 57 -27.45 11.13 -26.60
C PHE A 57 -26.28 10.69 -27.52
N SER A 58 -26.10 9.38 -27.65
CA SER A 58 -25.13 8.77 -28.58
C SER A 58 -25.75 7.59 -29.35
N GLU A 59 -25.53 7.50 -30.65
CA GLU A 59 -25.91 6.31 -31.44
C GLU A 59 -24.91 5.15 -31.28
N LYS A 60 -23.76 5.39 -30.64
CA LYS A 60 -22.74 4.38 -30.37
C LYS A 60 -22.97 3.74 -29.01
N LEU A 61 -22.68 2.45 -28.92
CA LEU A 61 -22.62 1.74 -27.64
C LEU A 61 -21.21 1.91 -27.07
N ASP A 62 -21.11 2.66 -25.98
CA ASP A 62 -19.86 2.94 -25.29
C ASP A 62 -19.80 2.18 -23.95
N TYR A 63 -18.59 1.75 -23.56
CA TYR A 63 -18.31 1.08 -22.29
C TYR A 63 -17.34 1.94 -21.48
N GLU A 64 -17.84 2.48 -20.38
CA GLU A 64 -17.08 3.38 -19.50
C GLU A 64 -16.60 2.64 -18.25
N PHE A 65 -15.41 3.01 -17.77
CA PHE A 65 -14.74 2.40 -16.62
C PHE A 65 -14.32 3.48 -15.63
N ASP A 66 -15.12 3.65 -14.58
CA ASP A 66 -14.87 4.63 -13.52
C ASP A 66 -14.22 3.96 -12.31
N TYR A 67 -12.91 4.17 -12.12
CA TYR A 67 -12.17 3.66 -10.96
C TYR A 67 -12.65 4.35 -9.68
N ALA A 68 -13.33 3.58 -8.83
CA ALA A 68 -13.96 4.10 -7.61
C ALA A 68 -13.07 3.90 -6.37
N ALA A 69 -12.26 2.85 -6.35
CA ALA A 69 -11.31 2.49 -5.31
C ALA A 69 -10.23 1.55 -5.89
N GLU A 70 -9.24 1.16 -5.09
CA GLU A 70 -8.21 0.20 -5.52
C GLU A 70 -8.77 -1.19 -5.81
N ASP A 71 -9.82 -1.58 -5.09
CA ASP A 71 -10.48 -2.89 -5.19
C ASP A 71 -11.73 -2.88 -6.07
N ALA A 72 -12.12 -1.71 -6.63
CA ALA A 72 -13.42 -1.57 -7.26
C ALA A 72 -13.52 -0.46 -8.31
N LEU A 73 -14.39 -0.71 -9.29
CA LEU A 73 -14.76 0.25 -10.32
C LEU A 73 -16.24 0.14 -10.67
N VAL A 74 -16.78 1.18 -11.27
CA VAL A 74 -18.12 1.18 -11.87
C VAL A 74 -17.95 1.04 -13.37
N ILE A 75 -18.51 -0.04 -13.93
CA ILE A 75 -18.64 -0.20 -15.37
C ILE A 75 -19.98 0.40 -15.76
N ALA A 76 -20.03 1.17 -16.85
CA ALA A 76 -21.29 1.64 -17.39
C ALA A 76 -21.38 1.35 -18.89
N LEU A 77 -22.55 0.89 -19.32
CA LEU A 77 -22.91 0.84 -20.73
C LEU A 77 -23.71 2.08 -21.07
N GLU A 78 -23.33 2.78 -22.13
CA GLU A 78 -24.01 3.97 -22.61
C GLU A 78 -24.48 3.79 -24.04
N TRP A 79 -25.78 4.00 -24.28
CA TRP A 79 -26.36 3.97 -25.61
C TRP A 79 -27.66 4.78 -25.65
N ALA A 80 -27.89 5.47 -26.76
CA ALA A 80 -28.92 6.51 -26.86
C ALA A 80 -28.75 7.51 -25.71
N ASP A 81 -29.82 7.77 -24.95
CA ASP A 81 -29.83 8.64 -23.78
C ASP A 81 -29.73 7.87 -22.45
N ARG A 82 -29.29 6.60 -22.48
CA ARG A 82 -29.28 5.71 -21.31
C ARG A 82 -27.87 5.27 -20.92
N ARG A 83 -27.59 5.37 -19.62
CA ARG A 83 -26.42 4.82 -18.94
C ARG A 83 -26.85 3.73 -17.96
N VAL A 84 -26.23 2.56 -18.05
CA VAL A 84 -26.49 1.39 -17.19
C VAL A 84 -25.25 1.10 -16.35
N PRO A 85 -25.10 1.74 -15.18
CA PRO A 85 -23.93 1.55 -14.32
C PRO A 85 -24.08 0.32 -13.42
N PHE A 86 -22.98 -0.39 -13.20
CA PHE A 86 -22.87 -1.44 -12.20
C PHE A 86 -21.45 -1.52 -11.62
N ARG A 87 -21.35 -1.72 -10.32
CA ARG A 87 -20.10 -1.86 -9.57
C ARG A 87 -19.54 -3.27 -9.70
N VAL A 88 -18.26 -3.33 -10.02
CA VAL A 88 -17.44 -4.54 -9.92
C VAL A 88 -16.38 -4.28 -8.86
N SER A 89 -16.23 -5.24 -7.94
CA SER A 89 -15.16 -5.23 -6.94
C SER A 89 -14.54 -6.62 -6.84
N VAL A 90 -13.31 -6.66 -6.36
CA VAL A 90 -12.55 -7.87 -6.08
C VAL A 90 -12.11 -7.88 -4.62
N ASP A 91 -11.79 -9.07 -4.11
CA ASP A 91 -11.00 -9.16 -2.89
C ASP A 91 -9.55 -8.79 -3.26
N LEU A 92 -9.18 -7.53 -3.04
CA LEU A 92 -7.88 -7.00 -3.45
C LEU A 92 -6.74 -7.78 -2.79
N GLU A 93 -6.84 -8.03 -1.48
CA GLU A 93 -5.82 -8.70 -0.68
C GLU A 93 -5.58 -10.11 -1.17
N GLU A 94 -6.63 -10.93 -1.28
CA GLU A 94 -6.48 -12.31 -1.73
C GLU A 94 -6.06 -12.40 -3.20
N THR A 95 -6.54 -11.48 -4.05
CA THR A 95 -6.15 -11.45 -5.47
C THR A 95 -4.66 -11.14 -5.62
N VAL A 96 -4.15 -10.14 -4.90
CA VAL A 96 -2.73 -9.76 -4.94
C VAL A 96 -1.87 -10.85 -4.31
N MET A 97 -2.28 -11.43 -3.18
CA MET A 97 -1.55 -12.52 -2.54
C MET A 97 -1.47 -13.78 -3.41
N ALA A 98 -2.55 -14.14 -4.11
CA ALA A 98 -2.52 -15.22 -5.10
C ALA A 98 -1.51 -14.93 -6.22
N SER A 99 -1.44 -13.67 -6.70
CA SER A 99 -0.45 -13.25 -7.68
C SER A 99 0.98 -13.38 -7.14
N PHE A 100 1.28 -12.84 -5.96
CA PHE A 100 2.61 -12.94 -5.34
C PHE A 100 3.05 -14.40 -5.16
N ARG A 101 2.17 -15.25 -4.61
CA ARG A 101 2.45 -16.69 -4.41
C ARG A 101 2.77 -17.40 -5.74
N SER A 102 2.19 -16.96 -6.85
CA SER A 102 2.46 -17.48 -8.19
C SER A 102 3.77 -16.91 -8.77
N GLU A 103 3.88 -15.58 -8.84
CA GLU A 103 4.99 -14.90 -9.52
C GLU A 103 6.35 -15.10 -8.84
N LEU A 104 6.39 -15.12 -7.49
CA LEU A 104 7.63 -15.31 -6.72
C LEU A 104 8.21 -16.72 -6.85
N ARG A 105 7.43 -17.68 -7.40
CA ARG A 105 7.90 -19.03 -7.76
C ARG A 105 8.46 -19.11 -9.18
N GLY A 106 8.27 -18.07 -10.00
CA GLY A 106 8.82 -17.94 -11.34
C GLY A 106 10.16 -17.20 -11.38
N LEU A 107 10.40 -16.43 -12.45
CA LEU A 107 11.64 -15.67 -12.65
C LEU A 107 11.93 -14.67 -11.52
N ASN A 108 10.88 -14.15 -10.87
CA ASN A 108 11.02 -13.22 -9.75
C ASN A 108 11.66 -13.86 -8.52
N THR A 109 11.74 -15.19 -8.42
CA THR A 109 12.42 -15.88 -7.32
C THR A 109 13.89 -15.47 -7.15
N TYR A 110 14.53 -15.05 -8.25
CA TYR A 110 15.94 -14.63 -8.32
C TYR A 110 16.15 -13.13 -8.04
N ARG A 111 15.09 -12.38 -7.72
CA ARG A 111 15.13 -10.94 -7.49
C ARG A 111 14.70 -10.66 -6.07
N TRP A 112 15.63 -10.29 -5.20
CA TRP A 112 15.31 -9.90 -3.82
C TRP A 112 14.28 -8.76 -3.80
N GLN A 113 14.29 -7.87 -4.81
CA GLN A 113 13.34 -6.77 -4.94
C GLN A 113 11.90 -7.27 -4.94
N ALA A 114 11.59 -8.28 -5.76
CA ALA A 114 10.22 -8.80 -5.86
C ALA A 114 9.72 -9.36 -4.52
N TRP A 115 10.59 -10.02 -3.75
CA TRP A 115 10.25 -10.51 -2.41
C TRP A 115 10.01 -9.36 -1.43
N ASN A 116 10.87 -8.35 -1.42
CA ASN A 116 10.70 -7.21 -0.54
C ASN A 116 9.51 -6.32 -0.94
N ASP A 117 9.23 -6.17 -2.23
CA ASP A 117 8.08 -5.43 -2.75
C ASP A 117 6.77 -6.12 -2.32
N ALA A 118 6.70 -7.46 -2.38
CA ALA A 118 5.56 -8.21 -1.85
C ALA A 118 5.40 -8.02 -0.33
N ALA A 119 6.50 -8.11 0.43
CA ALA A 119 6.49 -7.88 1.87
C ALA A 119 6.02 -6.45 2.23
N ARG A 120 6.51 -5.47 1.48
CA ARG A 120 6.17 -4.05 1.63
C ARG A 120 4.72 -3.78 1.27
N TRP A 121 4.20 -4.40 0.21
CA TRP A 121 2.80 -4.28 -0.17
C TRP A 121 1.89 -4.76 0.96
N CYS A 122 2.15 -5.96 1.50
CA CYS A 122 1.39 -6.50 2.63
C CYS A 122 1.43 -5.58 3.87
N LEU A 123 2.61 -5.05 4.20
CA LEU A 123 2.77 -4.11 5.31
C LEU A 123 1.95 -2.82 5.11
N ASN A 124 1.92 -2.28 3.89
CA ASN A 124 1.19 -1.05 3.58
C ASN A 124 -0.34 -1.23 3.56
N HIS A 125 -0.84 -2.47 3.49
CA HIS A 125 -2.27 -2.80 3.48
C HIS A 125 -2.70 -3.51 4.77
N ASP A 126 -1.81 -3.59 5.78
CA ASP A 126 -2.04 -4.28 7.05
C ASP A 126 -2.61 -5.71 6.88
N THR A 127 -2.11 -6.44 5.87
CA THR A 127 -2.64 -7.76 5.51
C THR A 127 -1.54 -8.81 5.44
N HIS A 128 -1.88 -10.07 5.74
CA HIS A 128 -0.97 -11.21 5.59
C HIS A 128 0.42 -11.03 6.23
N LEU A 129 0.51 -10.29 7.34
CA LEU A 129 1.78 -9.80 7.92
C LEU A 129 2.79 -10.92 8.25
N GLU A 130 2.34 -12.09 8.71
CA GLU A 130 3.22 -13.22 8.95
C GLU A 130 3.83 -13.78 7.65
N GLU A 131 3.03 -13.90 6.58
CA GLU A 131 3.54 -14.33 5.27
C GLU A 131 4.47 -13.25 4.68
N ALA A 132 4.12 -11.97 4.85
CA ALA A 132 4.97 -10.85 4.48
C ALA A 132 6.33 -10.87 5.19
N LEU A 133 6.37 -11.24 6.47
CA LEU A 133 7.62 -11.43 7.20
C LEU A 133 8.47 -12.55 6.59
N THR A 134 7.85 -13.63 6.09
CA THR A 134 8.59 -14.67 5.34
C THR A 134 9.17 -14.12 4.04
N PHE A 135 8.45 -13.25 3.32
CA PHE A 135 8.95 -12.61 2.10
C PHE A 135 10.11 -11.65 2.40
N ALA A 136 10.02 -10.86 3.47
CA ALA A 136 11.11 -10.00 3.92
C ALA A 136 12.35 -10.83 4.28
N ASN A 137 12.21 -11.91 5.05
CA ASN A 137 13.31 -12.84 5.35
C ASN A 137 13.91 -13.43 4.07
N ARG A 138 13.06 -13.85 3.14
CA ARG A 138 13.48 -14.43 1.85
C ARG A 138 14.26 -13.44 0.97
N SER A 139 13.98 -12.15 1.07
CA SER A 139 14.72 -11.08 0.39
C SER A 139 16.13 -10.86 1.00
N ILE A 140 16.26 -11.03 2.32
CA ILE A 140 17.52 -10.85 3.06
C ILE A 140 18.42 -12.08 2.93
N GLU A 141 17.85 -13.26 3.19
CA GLU A 141 18.59 -14.52 3.35
C GLU A 141 18.74 -15.28 2.03
N GLY A 142 17.95 -14.93 1.02
CA GLY A 142 17.93 -15.64 -0.25
C GLY A 142 17.20 -16.99 -0.14
N GLY A 143 17.25 -17.75 -1.23
CA GLY A 143 16.65 -19.07 -1.30
C GLY A 143 17.57 -20.16 -0.77
N TYR A 144 17.37 -21.38 -1.24
CA TYR A 144 18.28 -22.49 -0.91
C TYR A 144 19.73 -22.12 -1.24
N ASN A 145 20.67 -22.33 -0.31
CA ASN A 145 22.07 -21.89 -0.41
C ASN A 145 22.27 -20.37 -0.58
N GLY A 146 21.29 -19.54 -0.19
CA GLY A 146 21.40 -18.08 -0.20
C GLY A 146 21.34 -17.44 -1.60
N PHE A 147 20.82 -18.14 -2.61
CA PHE A 147 20.69 -17.53 -3.94
C PHE A 147 19.77 -16.30 -3.88
N ALA A 148 20.17 -15.23 -4.57
CA ALA A 148 19.46 -13.95 -4.55
C ALA A 148 19.29 -13.33 -3.15
N ALA A 149 20.12 -13.70 -2.18
CA ALA A 149 20.20 -13.01 -0.89
C ALA A 149 20.66 -11.56 -1.08
N ASN A 150 20.02 -10.63 -0.40
CA ASN A 150 20.49 -9.25 -0.34
C ASN A 150 20.15 -8.63 1.02
N LYS A 151 21.08 -8.75 1.97
CA LYS A 151 21.00 -8.05 3.25
C LYS A 151 21.40 -6.59 3.06
N ASN A 152 20.42 -5.74 2.79
CA ASN A 152 20.56 -4.29 2.66
C ASN A 152 19.61 -3.55 3.60
N ALA A 153 19.81 -2.23 3.74
CA ALA A 153 19.03 -1.39 4.64
C ALA A 153 17.53 -1.41 4.32
N ASN A 154 17.13 -1.44 3.04
CA ASN A 154 15.74 -1.45 2.64
C ASN A 154 15.03 -2.75 3.10
N ASN A 155 15.59 -3.91 2.76
CA ASN A 155 15.03 -5.21 3.12
C ASN A 155 14.97 -5.39 4.64
N MET A 156 16.02 -4.95 5.33
CA MET A 156 16.09 -5.00 6.78
C MET A 156 15.10 -4.05 7.44
N GLY A 157 14.91 -2.84 6.89
CA GLY A 157 13.89 -1.89 7.31
C GLY A 157 12.48 -2.46 7.20
N THR A 158 12.13 -3.07 6.06
CA THR A 158 10.84 -3.75 5.87
C THR A 158 10.63 -4.86 6.91
N LYS A 159 11.65 -5.70 7.18
CA LYS A 159 11.57 -6.72 8.23
C LYS A 159 11.32 -6.11 9.61
N MET A 160 12.01 -5.04 9.96
CA MET A 160 11.84 -4.37 11.26
C MET A 160 10.43 -3.81 11.42
N GLU A 161 9.89 -3.17 10.39
CA GLU A 161 8.54 -2.60 10.43
C GLU A 161 7.46 -3.68 10.48
N LEU A 162 7.64 -4.79 9.75
CA LEU A 162 6.76 -5.96 9.86
C LEU A 162 6.77 -6.57 11.27
N LEU A 163 7.95 -6.67 11.90
CA LEU A 163 8.04 -7.13 13.28
C LEU A 163 7.30 -6.19 14.24
N VAL A 164 7.35 -4.87 14.00
CA VAL A 164 6.58 -3.91 14.81
C VAL A 164 5.08 -4.07 14.58
N ALA A 165 4.62 -4.22 13.33
CA ALA A 165 3.21 -4.44 13.00
C ALA A 165 2.67 -5.75 13.59
N LEU A 166 3.52 -6.77 13.69
CA LEU A 166 3.23 -8.05 14.36
C LEU A 166 3.38 -8.01 15.90
N GLU A 167 3.55 -6.82 16.50
CA GLU A 167 3.77 -6.62 17.94
C GLU A 167 5.04 -7.30 18.50
N ARG A 168 5.99 -7.68 17.64
CA ARG A 168 7.28 -8.35 17.97
C ARG A 168 8.42 -7.34 18.13
N THR A 169 8.18 -6.33 18.95
CA THR A 169 9.08 -5.18 19.14
C THR A 169 10.49 -5.58 19.63
N GLU A 170 10.59 -6.55 20.53
CA GLU A 170 11.90 -7.01 21.04
C GLU A 170 12.77 -7.62 19.94
N GLU A 171 12.17 -8.39 19.03
CA GLU A 171 12.88 -8.95 17.88
C GLU A 171 13.36 -7.85 16.93
N ALA A 172 12.51 -6.86 16.63
CA ALA A 172 12.90 -5.69 15.83
C ALA A 172 14.10 -4.96 16.46
N LEU A 173 14.10 -4.81 17.79
CA LEU A 173 15.18 -4.13 18.51
C LEU A 173 16.54 -4.84 18.42
N THR A 174 16.56 -6.17 18.25
CA THR A 174 17.82 -6.90 18.04
C THR A 174 18.50 -6.55 16.72
N LEU A 175 17.73 -6.10 15.72
CA LEU A 175 18.19 -5.81 14.37
C LEU A 175 18.85 -4.43 14.24
N VAL A 176 18.59 -3.50 15.16
CA VAL A 176 19.10 -2.12 15.11
C VAL A 176 20.62 -2.07 14.97
N ASN A 177 21.33 -2.87 15.77
CA ASN A 177 22.79 -2.91 15.74
C ASN A 177 23.33 -3.40 14.41
N GLU A 178 22.71 -4.45 13.86
CA GLU A 178 23.11 -5.01 12.58
C GLU A 178 22.82 -4.01 11.44
N PHE A 179 21.66 -3.34 11.43
CA PHE A 179 21.34 -2.29 10.46
C PHE A 179 22.40 -1.18 10.49
N ALA A 180 22.85 -0.80 11.68
CA ALA A 180 23.81 0.27 11.85
C ALA A 180 25.18 -0.02 11.20
N TYR A 181 25.51 -1.28 10.91
CA TYR A 181 26.73 -1.69 10.19
C TYR A 181 26.52 -1.87 8.68
N LEU A 182 25.29 -1.75 8.17
CA LEU A 182 25.03 -1.80 6.73
C LEU A 182 25.40 -0.48 6.03
N GLU A 183 25.50 -0.56 4.71
CA GLU A 183 25.36 0.64 3.88
C GLU A 183 23.89 1.05 3.82
N TYR A 184 23.63 2.33 4.07
CA TYR A 184 22.30 2.91 4.14
C TYR A 184 22.34 4.37 3.68
N SER A 185 21.23 4.85 3.13
CA SER A 185 21.04 6.26 2.78
C SER A 185 20.57 7.08 4.00
N PRO A 186 20.62 8.41 3.94
CA PRO A 186 20.01 9.27 4.94
C PRO A 186 18.52 8.99 5.14
N TYR A 187 17.80 8.58 4.09
CA TYR A 187 16.38 8.23 4.14
C TYR A 187 16.14 6.90 4.86
N ASP A 188 16.96 5.88 4.60
CA ASP A 188 16.88 4.60 5.32
C ASP A 188 17.14 4.80 6.82
N ALA A 189 18.14 5.61 7.16
CA ALA A 189 18.42 5.97 8.55
C ALA A 189 17.26 6.77 9.17
N ALA A 190 16.71 7.74 8.46
CA ALA A 190 15.57 8.51 8.94
C ALA A 190 14.33 7.63 9.19
N GLN A 191 14.11 6.62 8.35
CA GLN A 191 13.02 5.66 8.52
C GLN A 191 13.23 4.80 9.78
N LEU A 192 14.44 4.25 9.99
CA LEU A 192 14.74 3.49 11.20
C LEU A 192 14.58 4.34 12.47
N ILE A 193 15.02 5.60 12.45
CA ILE A 193 14.83 6.51 13.59
C ILE A 193 13.34 6.69 13.87
N GLU A 194 12.53 6.91 12.85
CA GLU A 194 11.08 7.02 13.01
C GLU A 194 10.46 5.75 13.61
N THR A 195 10.84 4.57 13.11
CA THR A 195 10.38 3.28 13.65
C THR A 195 10.74 3.12 15.13
N LEU A 196 11.96 3.48 15.54
CA LEU A 196 12.37 3.46 16.95
C LEU A 196 11.55 4.43 17.81
N LEU A 197 11.30 5.65 17.32
CA LEU A 197 10.49 6.62 18.04
C LEU A 197 9.04 6.15 18.20
N ARG A 198 8.46 5.50 17.17
CA ARG A 198 7.11 4.91 17.22
C ARG A 198 7.02 3.76 18.23
N MET A 199 8.07 2.97 18.36
CA MET A 199 8.22 1.95 19.41
C MET A 199 8.47 2.54 20.81
N GLN A 200 8.46 3.87 20.97
CA GLN A 200 8.81 4.59 22.20
C GLN A 200 10.26 4.36 22.67
N GLN A 201 11.14 3.92 21.77
CA GLN A 201 12.55 3.65 22.05
C GLN A 201 13.38 4.93 21.84
N VAL A 202 13.00 5.99 22.56
CA VAL A 202 13.51 7.35 22.35
C VAL A 202 15.03 7.44 22.51
N GLU A 203 15.60 6.77 23.52
CA GLU A 203 17.05 6.81 23.74
C GLU A 203 17.82 6.04 22.65
N LYS A 204 17.31 4.89 22.19
CA LYS A 204 17.91 4.17 21.07
C LYS A 204 17.82 4.98 19.77
N ALA A 205 16.71 5.67 19.55
CA ALA A 205 16.55 6.60 18.44
C ALA A 205 17.56 7.76 18.53
N ALA A 206 17.80 8.32 19.71
CA ALA A 206 18.79 9.37 19.93
C ALA A 206 20.22 8.89 19.64
N GLU A 207 20.61 7.72 20.15
CA GLU A 207 21.91 7.11 19.87
C GLU A 207 22.11 6.87 18.37
N PHE A 208 21.11 6.27 17.71
CA PHE A 208 21.19 5.98 16.28
C PHE A 208 21.18 7.27 15.43
N THR A 209 20.42 8.30 15.83
CA THR A 209 20.42 9.61 15.17
C THR A 209 21.82 10.23 15.17
N GLN A 210 22.50 10.24 16.31
CA GLN A 210 23.88 10.77 16.39
C GLN A 210 24.84 9.99 15.49
N ARG A 211 24.72 8.66 15.46
CA ARG A 211 25.51 7.80 14.57
C ARG A 211 25.24 8.10 13.10
N ALA A 212 23.97 8.20 12.72
CA ALA A 212 23.55 8.48 11.34
C ALA A 212 24.05 9.85 10.88
N MET A 213 23.93 10.89 11.70
CA MET A 213 24.42 12.24 11.38
C MET A 213 25.94 12.32 11.26
N LYS A 214 26.69 11.49 12.01
CA LYS A 214 28.15 11.38 11.84
C LYS A 214 28.51 10.73 10.51
N LYS A 215 27.73 9.74 10.05
CA LYS A 215 27.93 9.07 8.75
C LYS A 215 27.47 9.94 7.58
N HIS A 216 26.38 10.68 7.76
CA HIS A 216 25.75 11.53 6.74
C HIS A 216 25.51 12.95 7.30
N PRO A 217 26.54 13.80 7.33
CA PRO A 217 26.42 15.14 7.88
C PRO A 217 25.58 16.06 6.98
N ASN A 218 24.86 17.01 7.59
CA ASN A 218 24.09 18.06 6.92
C ASN A 218 22.90 17.57 6.06
N GLU A 219 22.30 16.44 6.42
CA GLU A 219 21.11 15.90 5.75
C GLU A 219 19.83 16.38 6.44
N TRP A 220 18.96 17.08 5.71
CA TRP A 220 17.73 17.67 6.27
C TRP A 220 16.81 16.64 6.90
N VAL A 221 16.74 15.42 6.33
CA VAL A 221 15.94 14.32 6.89
C VAL A 221 16.44 13.88 8.26
N LEU A 222 17.75 13.88 8.49
CA LEU A 222 18.32 13.50 9.78
C LEU A 222 18.19 14.62 10.81
N GLU A 223 18.32 15.89 10.40
CA GLU A 223 18.06 17.04 11.27
C GLU A 223 16.59 17.10 11.72
N LEU A 224 15.66 16.76 10.81
CA LEU A 224 14.25 16.62 11.14
C LEU A 224 14.04 15.54 12.21
N ARG A 225 14.66 14.37 12.05
CA ARG A 225 14.59 13.28 13.04
C ARG A 225 15.26 13.65 14.37
N LEU A 226 16.33 14.44 14.34
CA LEU A 226 16.93 14.99 15.54
C LEU A 226 15.96 15.89 16.29
N GLY A 227 15.26 16.78 15.60
CA GLY A 227 14.21 17.63 16.19
C GLY A 227 13.10 16.80 16.84
N GLN A 228 12.59 15.78 16.15
CA GLN A 228 11.56 14.87 16.69
C GLN A 228 12.05 14.12 17.93
N THR A 229 13.27 13.59 17.88
CA THR A 229 13.89 12.89 19.00
C THR A 229 14.04 13.81 20.21
N GLN A 230 14.59 15.01 20.00
CA GLN A 230 14.74 16.01 21.07
C GLN A 230 13.40 16.36 21.73
N TYR A 231 12.35 16.51 20.93
CA TYR A 231 11.01 16.81 21.44
C TYR A 231 10.51 15.68 22.35
N LEU A 232 10.64 14.43 21.90
CA LEU A 232 10.21 13.25 22.66
C LEU A 232 11.08 12.97 23.89
N GLN A 233 12.31 13.48 23.94
CA GLN A 233 13.14 13.53 25.15
C GLN A 233 12.73 14.64 26.14
N GLY A 234 11.66 15.39 25.86
CA GLY A 234 11.21 16.52 26.69
C GLY A 234 11.97 17.83 26.45
N ASN A 235 12.85 17.90 25.44
CA ASN A 235 13.64 19.09 25.13
C ASN A 235 12.94 20.00 24.11
N ALA A 236 11.68 20.37 24.35
CA ALA A 236 10.83 21.06 23.37
C ALA A 236 11.45 22.35 22.80
N ARG A 237 12.04 23.21 23.64
CA ARG A 237 12.71 24.45 23.16
C ARG A 237 13.86 24.16 22.20
N ARG A 238 14.63 23.10 22.47
CA ARG A 238 15.74 22.69 21.62
C ARG A 238 15.23 22.09 20.32
N ALA A 239 14.19 21.26 20.40
CA ALA A 239 13.54 20.66 19.23
C ALA A 239 13.01 21.73 18.27
N VAL A 240 12.26 22.71 18.77
CA VAL A 240 11.75 23.84 17.97
C VAL A 240 12.89 24.58 17.29
N LYS A 241 13.97 24.90 18.02
CA LYS A 241 15.15 25.56 17.43
C LYS A 241 15.81 24.72 16.33
N THR A 242 15.95 23.41 16.55
CA THR A 242 16.49 22.48 15.54
C THR A 242 15.60 22.48 14.30
N MET A 243 14.28 22.30 14.47
CA MET A 243 13.31 22.26 13.38
C MET A 243 13.24 23.57 12.58
N GLN A 244 13.34 24.73 13.27
CA GLN A 244 13.44 26.04 12.60
C GLN A 244 14.68 26.12 11.70
N GLY A 245 15.82 25.57 12.12
CA GLY A 245 17.02 25.49 11.28
C GLY A 245 16.85 24.59 10.06
N VAL A 246 15.94 23.61 10.10
CA VAL A 246 15.66 22.72 8.96
C VAL A 246 14.87 23.44 7.85
N LEU A 247 14.10 24.49 8.18
CA LEU A 247 13.30 25.25 7.19
C LEU A 247 14.14 25.84 6.04
N ASP A 248 15.43 26.09 6.28
CA ASP A 248 16.32 26.68 5.28
C ASP A 248 16.85 25.65 4.26
N ILE A 249 16.81 24.35 4.60
CA ILE A 249 17.39 23.26 3.80
C ILE A 249 16.37 22.23 3.32
N VAL A 250 15.13 22.29 3.82
CA VAL A 250 14.05 21.39 3.45
C VAL A 250 13.56 21.67 2.01
N PRO A 251 13.17 20.65 1.22
CA PRO A 251 12.57 20.89 -0.09
C PRO A 251 11.27 21.69 0.02
N LEU A 252 11.00 22.57 -0.95
CA LEU A 252 9.90 23.54 -0.92
C LEU A 252 8.52 22.91 -0.60
N GLY A 253 8.23 21.73 -1.16
CA GLY A 253 6.97 21.04 -0.94
C GLY A 253 6.72 20.56 0.50
N PHE A 254 7.77 20.46 1.32
CA PHE A 254 7.67 20.02 2.73
C PHE A 254 7.66 21.18 3.73
N ARG A 255 7.93 22.41 3.27
CA ARG A 255 8.07 23.57 4.15
C ARG A 255 6.82 23.84 4.97
N SER A 256 5.64 23.89 4.33
CA SER A 256 4.37 24.13 5.02
C SER A 256 4.10 23.07 6.09
N ARG A 257 4.38 21.80 5.80
CA ARG A 257 4.22 20.72 6.76
C ARG A 257 5.19 20.85 7.94
N LEU A 258 6.43 21.27 7.70
CA LEU A 258 7.40 21.50 8.76
C LEU A 258 7.00 22.69 9.65
N GLU A 259 6.46 23.76 9.08
CA GLU A 259 5.92 24.90 9.83
C GLU A 259 4.76 24.48 10.76
N GLU A 260 3.85 23.62 10.28
CA GLU A 260 2.80 23.03 11.13
C GLU A 260 3.39 22.20 12.28
N VAL A 261 4.40 21.36 12.00
CA VAL A 261 5.07 20.54 13.01
C VAL A 261 5.74 21.42 14.06
N ILE A 262 6.40 22.50 13.65
CA ILE A 262 7.00 23.47 14.57
C ILE A 262 5.93 24.10 15.48
N ALA A 263 4.82 24.57 14.91
CA ALA A 263 3.73 25.16 15.69
C ALA A 263 3.12 24.15 16.69
N GLN A 264 2.96 22.88 16.28
CA GLN A 264 2.50 21.81 17.17
C GLN A 264 3.49 21.55 18.31
N MET A 265 4.80 21.59 18.04
CA MET A 265 5.84 21.42 19.07
C MET A 265 5.86 22.61 20.04
N GLU A 266 5.63 23.84 19.56
CA GLU A 266 5.51 25.03 20.41
C GLU A 266 4.27 24.96 21.32
N ALA A 267 3.16 24.43 20.81
CA ALA A 267 1.92 24.25 21.56
C ALA A 267 1.95 23.07 22.55
N GLY A 268 2.87 22.12 22.39
CA GLY A 268 2.91 20.88 23.19
C GLY A 268 2.05 19.73 22.63
N ASP A 269 1.42 19.94 21.48
CA ASP A 269 0.43 19.04 20.88
C ASP A 269 1.02 18.11 19.84
N TYR A 270 2.32 18.25 19.52
CA TYR A 270 2.96 17.38 18.54
C TYR A 270 2.91 15.90 18.95
N ARG A 271 2.51 15.06 18.00
CA ARG A 271 2.55 13.60 18.08
C ARG A 271 3.15 13.07 16.77
N LEU A 272 3.84 11.94 16.85
CA LEU A 272 4.25 11.25 15.63
C LEU A 272 3.00 10.84 14.84
N PRO A 273 3.03 10.92 13.49
CA PRO A 273 1.95 10.39 12.66
C PRO A 273 1.67 8.91 13.02
N ALA A 274 0.42 8.46 12.90
CA ALA A 274 0.09 7.04 13.03
C ALA A 274 0.73 6.21 11.90
N LEU A 275 0.82 4.89 12.06
CA LEU A 275 1.08 4.01 10.91
C LEU A 275 -0.26 3.99 10.16
N ASN A 276 -0.25 4.36 8.87
CA ASN A 276 -1.45 4.25 8.05
C ASN A 276 -1.80 2.79 7.86
#